data_AF-A0A7X6TTU7-F1
#
_entry.id   AF-A0A7X6TTU7-F1
#
_cell.length_a   1.000
_cell.length_b   1.000
_cell.length_c   1.000
_cell.angle_alpha   90.00
_cell.angle_beta   90.00
_cell.angle_gamma   90.00
#
_symmetry.space_group_name_H-M   'P 1'
#
loop_
_entity.id
_entity.type
_entity.pdbx_description
1 polymer ?
#
loop_
_entity_poly.entity_id
_entity_poly.type
_entity_poly.pdbx_seq_one_letter_code
_entity_poly.pdbx_strand_id
1 'polypeptide(L)'
;AHNEYLNIGVSSGIFALVVYLFFIFFVLKKALRRMRSNPAYVPFIAAIIGYLVQAFFNIQVVMVYYVFFAYLGIVSSESALEEESSLFKTRKNW
;
A
#
# COMPACT_ATOMS: atom_id res chain seq x y z
N ALA A 1 24.79 23.33 -23.01
CA ALA A 1 23.34 23.08 -23.02
C ALA A 1 22.80 23.31 -21.61
N HIS A 2 21.91 24.28 -21.46
CA HIS A 2 21.29 24.70 -20.20
C HIS A 2 20.00 23.87 -20.03
N ASN A 3 20.00 22.93 -19.08
CA ASN A 3 19.03 21.84 -19.07
C ASN A 3 17.76 22.22 -18.29
N GLU A 4 16.78 22.77 -19.00
CA GLU A 4 15.47 23.20 -18.48
C GLU A 4 14.68 22.05 -17.82
N TYR A 5 15.00 20.80 -18.17
CA TYR A 5 14.44 19.59 -17.57
C TYR A 5 14.92 19.30 -16.14
N LEU A 6 16.15 19.72 -15.79
CA LEU A 6 16.64 19.63 -14.41
C LEU A 6 15.90 20.62 -13.51
N ASN A 7 15.46 21.75 -14.07
CA ASN A 7 14.74 22.79 -13.35
C ASN A 7 13.24 22.45 -13.17
N ILE A 8 12.60 21.81 -14.15
CA ILE A 8 11.18 21.40 -14.06
C ILE A 8 11.00 20.15 -13.16
N GLY A 9 11.94 19.19 -13.16
CA GLY A 9 11.89 18.04 -12.25
C GLY A 9 12.04 18.41 -10.77
N VAL A 10 12.85 19.44 -10.50
CA VAL A 10 13.04 20.03 -9.16
C VAL A 10 11.83 20.86 -8.72
N SER A 11 11.04 21.41 -9.65
CA SER A 11 9.90 22.29 -9.33
C SER A 11 8.54 21.56 -9.16
N SER A 12 8.38 20.29 -9.57
CA SER A 12 7.09 19.58 -9.42
C SER A 12 7.14 18.17 -8.80
N GLY A 13 8.26 17.43 -8.80
CA GLY A 13 8.17 15.97 -8.94
C GLY A 13 8.94 15.03 -8.01
N ILE A 14 9.76 15.50 -7.05
CA ILE A 14 10.47 14.61 -6.10
C ILE A 14 9.88 14.70 -4.68
N PHE A 15 9.43 15.89 -4.27
CA PHE A 15 8.88 16.12 -2.93
C PHE A 15 7.58 15.34 -2.72
N ALA A 16 6.67 15.36 -3.69
CA ALA A 16 5.44 14.59 -3.66
C ALA A 16 5.72 13.07 -3.64
N LEU A 17 6.72 12.61 -4.39
CA LEU A 17 7.15 11.21 -4.40
C LEU A 17 7.67 10.78 -3.03
N VAL A 18 8.50 11.61 -2.41
CA VAL A 18 9.06 11.37 -1.07
C VAL A 18 7.95 11.31 -0.03
N VAL A 19 7.01 12.26 -0.02
CA VAL A 19 5.85 12.26 0.89
C VAL A 19 4.99 11.02 0.69
N TYR A 20 4.75 10.62 -0.56
CA TYR A 20 3.99 9.41 -0.90
C TYR A 20 4.68 8.13 -0.40
N LEU A 21 6.00 8.01 -0.57
CA LEU A 21 6.78 6.89 -0.05
C LEU A 21 6.75 6.85 1.48
N PHE A 22 6.86 8.00 2.15
CA PHE A 22 6.71 8.08 3.60
C PHE A 22 5.31 7.65 4.06
N PHE A 23 4.25 8.10 3.37
CA PHE A 23 2.88 7.69 3.66
C PHE A 23 2.72 6.17 3.58
N ILE A 24 3.16 5.55 2.48
CA ILE A 24 3.12 4.09 2.31
C ILE A 24 3.94 3.41 3.41
N PHE A 25 5.13 3.91 3.71
CA PHE A 25 6.00 3.34 4.75
C PHE A 25 5.31 3.35 6.13
N PHE A 26 4.63 4.43 6.51
CA PHE A 26 3.88 4.49 7.77
C PHE A 26 2.70 3.51 7.81
N VAL A 27 1.93 3.43 6.72
CA VAL A 27 0.80 2.49 6.62
C VAL A 27 1.32 1.05 6.70
N LEU A 28 2.39 0.71 5.98
CA LEU A 28 2.99 -0.61 5.98
C LEU A 28 3.56 -0.97 7.36
N LYS A 29 4.27 -0.04 8.02
CA LYS A 29 4.81 -0.24 9.38
C LYS A 29 3.70 -0.49 10.41
N LYS A 30 2.53 0.14 10.24
CA LYS A 30 1.34 -0.08 11.07
C LYS A 30 0.73 -1.46 10.78
N ALA A 31 0.61 -1.82 9.51
CA ALA A 31 0.14 -3.13 9.06
C ALA A 31 1.02 -4.28 9.57
N LEU A 32 2.34 -4.15 9.46
CA LEU A 32 3.33 -5.12 9.94
C LEU A 32 3.26 -5.35 11.46
N ARG A 33 2.99 -4.28 12.24
CA ARG A 33 2.76 -4.42 13.68
C ARG A 33 1.46 -5.18 13.98
N ARG A 34 0.38 -4.90 13.25
CA ARG A 34 -0.92 -5.58 13.41
C ARG A 34 -0.90 -7.03 12.94
N MET A 35 -0.10 -7.35 11.93
CA MET A 35 0.10 -8.71 11.43
C MET A 35 0.59 -9.67 12.53
N ARG A 36 1.34 -9.18 13.53
CA ARG A 36 1.73 -10.00 14.69
C ARG A 36 0.54 -10.42 15.56
N SER A 37 -0.54 -9.63 15.58
CA SER A 37 -1.74 -9.91 16.37
C SER A 37 -2.79 -10.67 15.56
N ASN A 38 -2.85 -10.49 14.24
CA ASN A 38 -3.82 -11.15 13.38
C ASN A 38 -3.16 -11.55 12.04
N PRO A 39 -3.01 -12.86 11.75
CA PRO A 39 -2.38 -13.34 10.53
C PRO A 39 -3.18 -13.02 9.26
N ALA A 40 -4.43 -12.57 9.38
CA ALA A 40 -5.26 -12.12 8.25
C ALA A 40 -4.63 -10.95 7.47
N TYR A 41 -3.74 -10.18 8.08
CA TYR A 41 -3.06 -9.04 7.43
C TYR A 41 -1.93 -9.46 6.46
N VAL A 42 -1.44 -10.71 6.54
CA VAL A 42 -0.32 -11.22 5.72
C VAL A 42 -0.57 -11.10 4.21
N PRO A 43 -1.67 -11.63 3.63
CA PRO A 43 -1.91 -11.56 2.19
C PRO A 43 -2.04 -10.13 1.66
N PHE A 44 -2.65 -9.23 2.44
CA PHE A 44 -2.79 -7.83 2.07
C PHE A 44 -1.45 -7.09 2.03
N ILE A 45 -0.57 -7.34 3.01
CA ILE A 45 0.78 -6.77 3.03
C ILE A 45 1.60 -7.30 1.84
N ALA A 46 1.50 -8.59 1.53
CA ALA A 46 2.16 -9.20 0.39
C ALA A 46 1.70 -8.58 -0.95
N ALA A 47 0.39 -8.34 -1.12
CA ALA A 47 -0.16 -7.68 -2.30
C ALA A 47 0.34 -6.24 -2.47
N ILE A 48 0.40 -5.47 -1.37
CA ILE A 48 0.91 -4.09 -1.36
C ILE A 48 2.40 -4.06 -1.76
N ILE A 49 3.22 -4.95 -1.21
CA ILE A 49 4.66 -5.03 -1.54
C ILE A 49 4.85 -5.47 -3.00
N GLY A 50 4.09 -6.46 -3.47
CA GLY A 50 4.13 -6.92 -4.86
C GLY A 50 3.80 -5.80 -5.85
N TYR A 51 2.77 -5.00 -5.55
CA TYR A 51 2.45 -3.82 -6.35
C TYR A 51 3.56 -2.77 -6.33
N LEU A 52 4.17 -2.49 -5.16
CA LEU A 52 5.26 -1.52 -5.07
C LEU A 52 6.45 -1.93 -5.95
N VAL A 53 6.88 -3.19 -5.87
CA VAL A 53 7.94 -3.73 -6.73
C VAL A 53 7.56 -3.61 -8.20
N GLN A 54 6.32 -3.96 -8.57
CA GLN A 54 5.81 -3.82 -9.94
C GLN A 54 5.81 -2.35 -10.42
N ALA A 55 5.49 -1.41 -9.54
CA ALA A 55 5.46 0.03 -9.83
C ALA A 55 6.87 0.65 -9.99
N PHE A 56 7.93 0.00 -9.48
CA PHE A 56 9.32 0.44 -9.71
C PHE A 56 9.82 0.15 -11.14
N PHE A 57 9.30 -0.90 -11.79
CA PHE A 57 9.79 -1.36 -13.10
C PHE A 57 8.85 -1.04 -14.27
N ASN A 58 7.64 -0.53 -14.03
CA ASN A 58 6.63 -0.32 -15.08
C ASN A 58 6.01 1.09 -15.04
N ILE A 59 5.57 1.59 -16.20
CA ILE A 59 4.84 2.86 -16.36
C ILE A 59 3.47 2.72 -15.67
N GLN A 60 3.12 3.73 -14.87
CA GLN A 60 1.96 3.72 -13.99
C GLN A 60 0.66 3.28 -14.69
N VAL A 61 0.11 2.14 -14.27
CA VAL A 61 -1.21 1.68 -14.71
C VAL A 61 -2.25 2.27 -13.77
N VAL A 62 -2.98 3.28 -14.25
CA VAL A 62 -3.95 4.07 -13.48
C VAL A 62 -5.00 3.20 -12.76
N MET A 63 -5.44 2.11 -13.39
CA MET A 63 -6.41 1.18 -12.80
C MET A 63 -5.89 0.50 -11.53
N VAL A 64 -4.62 0.11 -11.52
CA VAL A 64 -4.02 -0.61 -10.40
C VAL A 64 -3.80 0.33 -9.20
N TYR A 65 -3.65 1.63 -9.47
CA TYR A 65 -3.57 2.67 -8.45
C TYR A 65 -4.82 2.73 -7.56
N TYR A 66 -6.02 2.70 -8.16
CA TYR A 66 -7.27 2.72 -7.38
C TYR A 66 -7.42 1.46 -6.50
N VAL A 67 -7.07 0.30 -7.05
CA VAL A 67 -7.09 -0.98 -6.31
C VAL A 67 -6.09 -0.95 -5.16
N PHE A 68 -4.89 -0.40 -5.37
CA PHE A 68 -3.89 -0.21 -4.32
C PHE A 68 -4.40 0.66 -3.17
N PHE A 69 -5.07 1.78 -3.48
CA PHE A 69 -5.67 2.63 -2.44
C PHE A 69 -6.80 1.93 -1.67
N ALA A 70 -7.61 1.11 -2.34
CA ALA A 70 -8.62 0.29 -1.65
C ALA A 70 -7.96 -0.67 -0.65
N TYR A 71 -6.90 -1.37 -1.06
CA TYR A 71 -6.15 -2.26 -0.16
C TYR A 71 -5.50 -1.52 1.00
N LEU A 72 -4.92 -0.33 0.76
CA LEU A 72 -4.38 0.51 1.83
C LEU A 72 -5.48 0.95 2.82
N GLY A 73 -6.68 1.28 2.32
CA GLY A 73 -7.83 1.63 3.15
C GLY A 73 -8.28 0.48 4.04
N ILE A 74 -8.39 -0.73 3.47
CA ILE A 74 -8.75 -1.96 4.20
C ILE A 74 -7.74 -2.24 5.31
N VAL A 75 -6.44 -2.17 5.00
CA VAL A 75 -5.36 -2.42 5.97
C VAL A 75 -5.28 -1.34 7.06
N SER A 76 -5.67 -0.11 6.74
CA SER A 76 -5.73 0.99 7.71
C SER A 76 -6.90 0.83 8.68
N SER A 77 -8.03 0.31 8.20
CA SER A 77 -9.24 0.03 8.99
C SER A 77 -8.99 -1.10 10.01
N GLU A 78 -9.34 -0.87 11.28
CA GLU A 78 -9.21 -1.89 12.34
C GLU A 78 -10.33 -2.91 12.29
N SER A 79 -11.57 -2.45 12.05
CA SER A 79 -12.76 -3.28 12.09
C SER A 79 -12.90 -4.19 10.86
N ALA A 80 -12.48 -3.73 9.69
CA ALA A 80 -12.71 -4.45 8.43
C ALA A 80 -12.01 -5.83 8.39
N LEU A 81 -10.78 -5.90 8.91
CA LEU A 81 -10.00 -7.14 8.92
C LEU A 81 -10.29 -8.03 10.13
N GLU A 82 -10.83 -7.47 11.21
CA GLU A 82 -11.35 -8.25 12.34
C GLU A 82 -12.64 -8.99 11.95
N GLU A 83 -13.57 -8.34 11.27
CA GLU A 83 -14.78 -8.98 10.71
C GLU A 83 -14.42 -10.14 9.79
N GLU A 84 -13.52 -9.93 8.82
CA GLU A 84 -13.09 -10.98 7.90
C GLU A 84 -12.48 -12.17 8.65
N SER A 85 -11.60 -11.92 9.62
CA SER A 85 -10.98 -12.98 10.42
C SER A 85 -11.99 -13.77 11.26
N SER A 86 -13.05 -13.11 11.75
CA SER A 86 -14.12 -13.75 12.52
C SER A 86 -15.02 -14.63 11.63
N LEU A 87 -15.31 -14.16 10.40
CA LEU A 87 -16.08 -14.92 9.42
C LEU A 87 -15.34 -16.17 8.96
N PHE A 88 -14.02 -16.06 8.72
CA PHE A 88 -13.20 -17.22 8.39
C PHE A 88 -13.16 -18.25 9.52
N LYS A 89 -13.14 -17.81 10.79
CA LYS A 89 -13.18 -18.71 11.94
C LYS A 89 -14.54 -19.41 12.08
N THR A 90 -15.64 -18.70 11.86
CA THR A 90 -17.00 -19.27 11.86
C THR A 90 -17.21 -20.26 10.71
N ARG A 91 -16.70 -19.96 9.50
CA ARG A 91 -16.86 -20.85 8.33
C ARG A 91 -16.06 -22.15 8.42
N LYS A 92 -15.05 -22.21 9.29
CA LYS A 92 -14.21 -23.41 9.52
C LYS A 92 -14.83 -24.39 10.53
N ASN A 93 -15.89 -24.00 11.25
CA ASN A 93 -16.54 -24.80 12.30
C ASN A 93 -17.75 -25.63 11.80
N TRP A 94 -17.98 -25.71 10.49
CA TRP A 94 -18.97 -26.57 9.82
C TRP A 94 -18.25 -27.54 8.89
#